data_AF-A0A7D5RPW2-F1
#
_entry.id   AF-A0A7D5RPW2-F1
#
_cell.length_a   1.000
_cell.length_b   1.000
_cell.length_c   1.000
_cell.angle_alpha   90.00
_cell.angle_beta   90.00
_cell.angle_gamma   90.00
#
_symmetry.space_group_name_H-M   'P 1'
#
loop_
_entity.id
_entity.type
_entity.pdbx_description
1 polymer ?
#
loop_
_entity_poly.entity_id
_entity_poly.type
_entity_poly.pdbx_seq_one_letter_code
_entity_poly.pdbx_strand_id
1 'polypeptide(L)'
;MTNKEAYKLITALMDTPAPAGTKLEHARNQTLKNASSFVEAYNDKLEDLNIDYCSTDDKGNIIRDPRGQYIFTKDNQRALSKELKKFMDSE
;
A
#
# COMPACT_ATOMS: atom_id res chain seq x y z
N MET A 1 -15.28 -7.82 1.02
CA MET A 1 -14.72 -6.68 0.26
C MET A 1 -13.23 -6.85 0.29
N THR A 2 -12.58 -6.96 -0.86
CA THR A 2 -11.14 -7.21 -0.88
C THR A 2 -10.34 -5.99 -0.43
N ASN A 3 -9.12 -6.21 0.08
CA ASN A 3 -8.19 -5.13 0.41
C ASN A 3 -7.96 -4.17 -0.76
N LYS A 4 -7.89 -4.70 -1.97
CA LYS A 4 -7.75 -3.91 -3.20
C LYS A 4 -8.96 -3.02 -3.47
N GLU A 5 -10.18 -3.52 -3.26
CA GLU A 5 -11.39 -2.73 -3.44
C GLU A 5 -11.52 -1.65 -2.37
N ALA A 6 -11.24 -2.00 -1.11
CA ALA A 6 -11.24 -1.06 0.01
C ALA A 6 -10.25 0.09 -0.23
N TYR A 7 -8.99 -0.24 -0.57
CA TYR A 7 -7.97 0.77 -0.84
C TYR A 7 -8.36 1.68 -2.01
N LYS A 8 -8.85 1.12 -3.12
CA LYS A 8 -9.32 1.92 -4.27
C LYS A 8 -10.45 2.88 -3.91
N LEU A 9 -11.42 2.45 -3.10
CA LEU A 9 -12.52 3.30 -2.66
C LEU A 9 -12.01 4.46 -1.80
N ILE A 10 -11.07 4.19 -0.89
CA ILE A 10 -10.48 5.21 -0.03
C ILE A 10 -9.66 6.19 -0.86
N THR A 11 -8.85 5.74 -1.83
CA THR A 11 -8.11 6.63 -2.73
C THR A 11 -9.04 7.50 -3.57
N ALA A 12 -10.10 6.92 -4.14
CA ALA A 12 -11.10 7.70 -4.87
C ALA A 12 -11.77 8.76 -3.98
N LEU A 13 -12.03 8.43 -2.71
CA LEU A 13 -12.57 9.38 -1.74
C LEU A 13 -11.58 10.51 -1.40
N MET A 14 -10.28 10.21 -1.31
CA MET A 14 -9.23 11.22 -1.11
C MET A 14 -9.15 12.21 -2.27
N ASP A 15 -9.28 11.71 -3.50
CA ASP A 15 -9.23 12.52 -4.73
C ASP A 15 -10.54 13.27 -5.01
N THR A 16 -11.63 12.95 -4.29
CA THR A 16 -12.93 13.57 -4.50
C THR A 16 -12.92 15.01 -3.98
N PRO A 17 -13.14 16.02 -4.84
CA PRO A 17 -13.21 17.41 -4.42
C PRO A 17 -14.44 17.62 -3.53
N ALA A 18 -14.22 18.23 -2.36
CA ALA A 18 -15.29 18.68 -1.48
C ALA A 18 -15.10 20.17 -1.20
N PRO A 19 -16.11 21.03 -1.48
CA PRO A 19 -16.00 22.45 -1.19
C PRO A 19 -15.80 22.68 0.32
N ALA A 20 -14.90 23.59 0.66
CA ALA A 20 -14.57 23.92 2.04
C ALA A 20 -15.79 24.46 2.81
N GLY A 21 -15.90 24.11 4.08
CA GLY A 21 -16.97 24.55 4.98
C GLY A 21 -18.31 23.81 4.78
N THR A 22 -18.34 22.74 3.99
CA THR A 22 -19.59 21.99 3.72
C THR A 22 -19.73 20.75 4.60
N LYS A 23 -20.98 20.31 4.80
CA LYS A 23 -21.26 19.00 5.44
C LYS A 23 -20.63 17.83 4.66
N LEU A 24 -20.49 17.98 3.34
CA LEU A 24 -19.85 16.98 2.49
C LEU A 24 -18.35 16.87 2.81
N GLU A 25 -17.65 17.99 2.95
CA GLU A 25 -16.25 18.00 3.38
C GLU A 25 -16.09 17.33 4.76
N HIS A 26 -16.96 17.68 5.71
CA HIS A 26 -16.91 17.07 7.05
C HIS A 26 -17.11 15.55 7.00
N ALA A 27 -18.13 15.08 6.27
CA ALA A 27 -18.40 13.65 6.11
C ALA A 27 -17.25 12.91 5.42
N ARG A 28 -16.66 13.52 4.37
CA ARG A 28 -15.47 12.98 3.68
C ARG A 28 -14.30 12.86 4.63
N ASN A 29 -13.95 13.93 5.34
CA ASN A 29 -12.79 13.97 6.24
C ASN A 29 -12.95 12.98 7.41
N GLN A 30 -14.16 12.87 7.97
CA GLN A 30 -14.45 11.88 9.01
C GLN A 30 -14.33 10.44 8.50
N THR A 31 -14.80 10.17 7.29
CA THR A 31 -14.68 8.85 6.66
C THR A 31 -13.21 8.50 6.39
N LEU A 32 -12.42 9.45 5.88
CA LEU A 32 -10.98 9.27 5.67
C LEU A 32 -10.23 9.04 6.99
N LYS A 33 -10.60 9.77 8.06
CA LYS A 33 -10.04 9.56 9.40
C LYS A 33 -10.34 8.15 9.92
N ASN A 34 -11.55 7.64 9.71
CA ASN A 34 -11.90 6.29 10.12
C ASN A 34 -11.16 5.22 9.29
N ALA A 35 -10.81 5.54 8.05
CA ALA A 35 -10.08 4.66 7.15
C ALA A 35 -8.55 4.73 7.30
N SER A 36 -8.00 5.67 8.10
CA SER A 36 -6.56 5.92 8.16
C SER A 36 -5.79 4.69 8.63
N SER A 37 -6.27 4.01 9.68
CA SER A 37 -5.64 2.80 10.20
C SER A 37 -5.61 1.65 9.19
N PHE A 38 -6.62 1.56 8.31
CA PHE A 38 -6.60 0.59 7.22
C PHE A 38 -5.53 0.96 6.18
N VAL A 39 -5.44 2.24 5.79
CA VAL A 39 -4.44 2.71 4.81
C VAL A 39 -3.01 2.51 5.33
N GLU A 40 -2.78 2.82 6.60
CA GLU A 40 -1.50 2.59 7.29
C GLU A 40 -1.15 1.09 7.27
N ALA A 41 -2.04 0.24 7.78
CA ALA A 41 -1.80 -1.21 7.79
C ALA A 41 -1.61 -1.80 6.39
N TYR A 42 -2.33 -1.27 5.39
CA TYR A 42 -2.18 -1.70 4.00
C TYR A 42 -0.79 -1.34 3.46
N ASN A 43 -0.33 -0.11 3.68
CA ASN A 43 0.98 0.34 3.23
C ASN A 43 2.11 -0.37 3.98
N ASP A 44 1.99 -0.57 5.29
CA ASP A 44 2.94 -1.33 6.10
C ASP A 44 3.09 -2.74 5.54
N LYS A 45 1.96 -3.40 5.19
CA LYS A 45 2.03 -4.74 4.63
C LYS A 45 2.69 -4.79 3.25
N LEU A 46 2.50 -3.76 2.42
CA LEU A 46 3.22 -3.65 1.15
C LEU A 46 4.73 -3.48 1.38
N GLU A 47 5.12 -2.68 2.37
CA GLU A 47 6.52 -2.46 2.72
C GLU A 47 7.17 -3.75 3.26
N ASP A 48 6.50 -4.45 4.17
CA ASP A 48 6.96 -5.76 4.69
C ASP A 48 7.21 -6.74 3.55
N LEU A 49 6.27 -6.86 2.62
CA LEU A 49 6.42 -7.74 1.46
C LEU A 49 7.58 -7.29 0.56
N ASN A 50 7.79 -5.99 0.38
CA ASN A 50 8.95 -5.52 -0.38
C ASN A 50 10.26 -5.87 0.33
N ILE A 51 10.34 -5.71 1.66
CA ILE A 51 11.52 -6.05 2.45
C ILE A 51 11.78 -7.56 2.41
N ASP A 52 10.76 -8.39 2.59
CA ASP A 52 10.86 -9.86 2.60
C ASP A 52 11.42 -10.43 1.29
N TYR A 53 11.13 -9.76 0.16
CA TYR A 53 11.50 -10.25 -1.17
C TYR A 53 12.61 -9.43 -1.83
N CYS A 54 13.06 -8.30 -1.28
CA CYS A 54 14.13 -7.53 -1.88
C CYS A 54 15.47 -8.30 -1.90
N SER A 55 16.36 -7.88 -2.79
CA SER A 55 17.72 -8.39 -2.85
C SER A 55 18.54 -7.86 -1.67
N THR A 56 19.31 -8.74 -1.04
CA THR A 56 20.28 -8.37 -0.01
C THR A 56 21.72 -8.67 -0.44
N ASP A 57 22.68 -7.97 0.17
CA ASP A 57 24.10 -8.34 0.05
C ASP A 57 24.43 -9.57 0.92
N ASP A 58 25.70 -9.95 0.93
CA ASP A 58 26.25 -11.08 1.70
C ASP A 58 26.13 -10.91 3.22
N LYS A 59 25.81 -9.70 3.70
CA LYS A 59 25.64 -9.36 5.11
C LYS A 59 24.17 -9.14 5.48
N GLY A 60 23.25 -9.32 4.53
CA GLY A 60 21.82 -9.12 4.74
C GLY A 60 21.37 -7.67 4.64
N ASN A 61 22.20 -6.75 4.14
CA ASN A 61 21.76 -5.37 3.91
C ASN A 61 20.92 -5.29 2.64
N ILE A 62 19.83 -4.52 2.71
CA ILE A 62 18.94 -4.28 1.58
C ILE A 62 19.69 -3.54 0.47
N ILE A 63 19.63 -4.08 -0.75
CA ILE A 63 20.15 -3.44 -1.95
C ILE A 63 19.05 -2.58 -2.58
N ARG A 64 19.34 -1.29 -2.74
CA ARG A 64 18.47 -0.32 -3.42
C ARG A 64 19.13 0.22 -4.69
N ASP A 65 18.31 0.68 -5.63
CA ASP A 65 18.77 1.40 -6.80
C ASP A 65 19.17 2.85 -6.46
N PRO A 66 19.79 3.61 -7.39
CA PRO A 66 20.17 5.01 -7.14
C PRO A 66 19.01 5.97 -6.81
N ARG A 67 17.75 5.55 -7.03
CA ARG A 67 16.54 6.32 -6.71
C ARG A 67 15.94 5.90 -5.37
N GLY A 68 16.57 4.95 -4.67
CA GLY A 68 16.13 4.42 -3.39
C GLY A 68 15.07 3.33 -3.49
N GLN A 69 14.82 2.76 -4.68
CA GLN A 69 13.86 1.67 -4.88
C GLN A 69 14.48 0.31 -4.57
N TYR A 70 13.66 -0.61 -4.06
CA TYR A 70 14.06 -2.00 -3.86
C TYR A 70 14.47 -2.67 -5.18
N ILE A 71 15.58 -3.40 -5.15
CA ILE A 71 15.98 -4.27 -6.26
C ILE A 71 15.51 -5.68 -5.95
N PHE A 72 15.04 -6.41 -6.97
CA PHE A 72 14.56 -7.78 -6.85
C PHE A 72 15.24 -8.68 -7.87
N THR A 73 15.53 -9.92 -7.49
CA THR A 73 15.83 -10.97 -8.48
C THR A 73 14.55 -11.36 -9.22
N LYS A 74 14.70 -12.01 -10.38
CA LYS A 74 13.55 -12.47 -11.17
C LYS A 74 12.63 -13.43 -10.39
N ASP A 75 13.22 -14.29 -9.57
CA ASP A 75 12.46 -15.27 -8.79
C ASP A 75 11.77 -14.61 -7.60
N ASN A 76 12.45 -13.69 -6.91
CA ASN A 76 11.83 -12.92 -5.83
C ASN A 76 10.69 -12.04 -6.35
N GLN A 77 10.85 -11.41 -7.52
CA GLN A 77 9.80 -10.60 -8.13
C GLN A 77 8.54 -11.43 -8.44
N ARG A 78 8.72 -12.68 -8.89
CA ARG A 78 7.60 -13.62 -9.11
C ARG A 78 6.94 -14.04 -7.80
N ALA A 79 7.71 -14.29 -6.76
CA ALA A 79 7.18 -14.65 -5.44
C ALA A 79 6.41 -13.46 -4.82
N LEU A 80 7.00 -12.27 -4.81
CA LEU A 80 6.37 -11.02 -4.40
C LEU A 80 5.05 -10.79 -5.15
N SER A 81 5.04 -10.96 -6.47
CA SER A 81 3.81 -10.78 -7.26
C SER A 81 2.67 -11.72 -6.83
N LYS A 82 3.00 -12.95 -6.42
CA LYS A 82 2.01 -13.91 -5.92
C LYS A 82 1.49 -13.51 -4.55
N GLU A 83 2.37 -13.13 -3.63
CA GLU A 83 1.97 -12.72 -2.28
C GLU A 83 1.19 -11.39 -2.29
N LEU A 84 1.63 -10.41 -3.08
CA LEU A 84 0.88 -9.18 -3.31
C LEU A 84 -0.53 -9.46 -3.83
N LYS A 85 -0.66 -10.38 -4.78
CA LYS A 85 -1.98 -10.76 -5.30
C LYS A 85 -2.85 -11.38 -4.21
N LYS A 86 -2.31 -12.31 -3.42
CA LYS A 86 -3.05 -12.92 -2.29
C LYS A 86 -3.50 -11.87 -1.28
N PHE A 87 -2.62 -10.94 -0.92
CA PHE A 87 -2.92 -9.85 0.00
C PHE A 87 -3.98 -8.89 -0.56
N MET A 88 -3.90 -8.56 -1.86
CA MET A 88 -4.86 -7.69 -2.51
C MET A 88 -6.25 -8.33 -2.63
N ASP A 89 -6.30 -9.63 -2.87
CA ASP A 89 -7.54 -10.40 -3.05
C ASP A 89 -8.11 -10.93 -1.71
N SER A 90 -7.42 -10.73 -0.58
CA SER A 90 -7.95 -11.09 0.76
C SER A 90 -8.97 -10.08 1.26
N GLU A 91 -9.87 -10.53 2.15
CA GLU A 91 -10.93 -9.72 2.78
C GLU A 91 -10.54 -9.13 4.13
#